data_AF-A0A4Y7SWN5-F1
#
_entry.id   AF-A0A4Y7SWN5-F1
#
_cell.length_a   1.000
_cell.length_b   1.000
_cell.length_c   1.000
_cell.angle_alpha   90.00
_cell.angle_beta   90.00
_cell.angle_gamma   90.00
#
_symmetry.space_group_name_H-M   'P 1'
#
loop_
_entity.id
_entity.type
_entity.pdbx_description
1 polymer ?
#
loop_
_entity_poly.entity_id
_entity_poly.type
_entity_poly.pdbx_seq_one_letter_code
_entity_poly.pdbx_strand_id
1 'polypeptide(L)'
;MSMPPKSPHQEPEIPAPLLAFAATMVYAELDDWKTGIYVKLPFRADTFASIYQTFVSNLRDLREAQCSRYHRLTATILESAVKNPWRARSSNPRTTESRFLQRALALPDIEDDG
;
A
#
# COMPACT_ATOMS: atom_id res chain seq x y z
N MET A 1 -40.62 -8.17 -15.94
CA MET A 1 -39.51 -7.54 -16.67
C MET A 1 -38.21 -8.02 -16.04
N SER A 2 -37.50 -8.93 -16.70
CA SER A 2 -36.20 -9.43 -16.23
C SER A 2 -35.13 -8.38 -16.56
N MET A 3 -34.32 -7.98 -15.57
CA MET A 3 -33.16 -7.13 -15.83
C MET A 3 -32.20 -7.85 -16.79
N PRO A 4 -31.63 -7.16 -17.80
CA PRO A 4 -30.58 -7.76 -18.61
C PRO A 4 -29.36 -8.08 -17.72
N PRO A 5 -28.66 -9.20 -18.00
CA PRO A 5 -27.44 -9.54 -17.28
C PRO A 5 -26.42 -8.41 -17.44
N LYS A 6 -25.79 -7.99 -16.33
CA LYS A 6 -24.70 -7.01 -16.35
C LYS A 6 -23.66 -7.44 -17.38
N SER A 7 -23.40 -6.59 -18.37
CA SER A 7 -22.34 -6.78 -19.35
C SER A 7 -20.99 -6.97 -18.64
N PRO A 8 -20.09 -7.85 -19.10
CA PRO A 8 -18.82 -8.18 -18.45
C PRO A 8 -17.73 -7.07 -18.51
N HIS A 9 -18.13 -5.81 -18.66
CA HIS A 9 -17.22 -4.68 -18.95
C HIS A 9 -17.27 -3.51 -17.95
N GLN A 10 -17.63 -3.74 -16.69
CA GLN A 10 -17.82 -2.62 -15.73
C GLN A 10 -17.28 -2.89 -14.33
N GLU A 11 -16.22 -3.67 -14.19
CA GLU A 11 -15.45 -3.61 -12.94
C GLU A 11 -14.53 -2.38 -13.01
N PRO A 12 -14.55 -1.49 -12.00
CA PRO A 12 -13.67 -0.34 -11.99
C PRO A 12 -12.21 -0.81 -11.88
N GLU A 13 -11.34 -0.21 -12.67
CA GLU A 13 -9.92 -0.58 -12.75
C GLU A 13 -9.00 0.54 -12.30
N ILE A 14 -7.89 0.19 -11.68
CA ILE A 14 -6.83 1.15 -11.39
C ILE A 14 -6.15 1.59 -12.71
N PRO A 15 -5.91 2.90 -12.92
CA PRO A 15 -5.14 3.37 -14.07
C PRO A 15 -3.73 2.80 -14.08
N ALA A 16 -3.25 2.32 -15.24
CA ALA A 16 -1.89 1.77 -15.39
C ALA A 16 -0.78 2.70 -14.87
N PRO A 17 -0.81 4.03 -15.11
CA PRO A 17 0.20 4.94 -14.57
C PRO A 17 0.24 4.95 -13.03
N LEU A 18 -0.91 4.82 -12.37
CA LEU A 18 -0.99 4.80 -10.91
C LEU A 18 -0.49 3.47 -10.35
N LEU A 19 -0.80 2.35 -11.01
CA LEU A 19 -0.28 1.04 -10.64
C LEU A 19 1.25 0.96 -10.81
N ALA A 20 1.79 1.48 -11.92
CA ALA A 20 3.23 1.58 -12.14
C ALA A 20 3.91 2.46 -11.09
N PHE A 21 3.28 3.57 -10.70
CA PHE A 21 3.78 4.44 -9.64
C PHE A 21 3.82 3.70 -8.29
N ALA A 22 2.75 3.00 -7.91
CA ALA A 22 2.71 2.21 -6.68
C ALA A 22 3.79 1.12 -6.66
N ALA A 23 3.98 0.40 -7.77
CA ALA A 23 5.06 -0.58 -7.90
C ALA A 23 6.45 0.06 -7.77
N THR A 24 6.63 1.27 -8.29
CA THR A 24 7.88 2.04 -8.17
C THR A 24 8.15 2.44 -6.71
N MET A 25 7.13 2.83 -5.94
CA MET A 25 7.28 3.13 -4.51
C MET A 25 7.73 1.89 -3.73
N VAL A 26 7.11 0.73 -4.00
CA VAL A 26 7.51 -0.53 -3.37
C VAL A 26 8.94 -0.89 -3.74
N TYR A 27 9.33 -0.69 -5.00
CA TYR A 27 10.71 -0.91 -5.44
C TYR A 27 11.70 -0.01 -4.69
N ALA A 28 11.38 1.28 -4.52
CA ALA A 28 12.23 2.21 -3.79
C ALA A 28 12.42 1.78 -2.33
N GLU A 29 11.34 1.37 -1.65
CA GLU A 29 11.43 0.85 -0.28
C GLU A 29 12.28 -0.43 -0.23
N LEU A 30 12.17 -1.32 -1.22
CA LEU A 30 13.02 -2.52 -1.28
C LEU A 30 14.49 -2.18 -1.55
N ASP A 31 14.77 -1.11 -2.31
CA ASP A 31 16.13 -0.65 -2.57
C ASP A 31 16.80 -0.10 -1.29
N ASP A 32 16.02 0.55 -0.40
CA ASP A 32 16.48 0.99 0.92
C ASP A 32 16.94 -0.18 1.83
N TRP A 33 16.45 -1.41 1.56
CA TRP A 33 16.83 -2.63 2.29
C TRP A 33 17.91 -3.46 1.60
N LYS A 34 18.39 -3.07 0.41
CA LYS A 34 19.21 -3.90 -0.46
C LYS A 34 20.53 -4.37 0.16
N THR A 35 21.10 -3.61 1.08
CA THR A 35 22.36 -3.94 1.76
C THR A 35 22.16 -4.77 3.03
N GLY A 36 20.90 -5.11 3.37
CA GLY A 36 20.53 -5.76 4.63
C GLY A 36 20.45 -4.79 5.82
N ILE A 37 20.83 -3.52 5.64
CA ILE A 37 20.66 -2.44 6.61
C ILE A 37 19.71 -1.44 5.98
N TYR A 38 18.64 -1.08 6.69
CA TYR A 38 17.71 -0.06 6.22
C TYR A 38 18.40 1.30 6.17
N VAL A 39 18.55 1.84 4.97
CA VAL A 39 19.02 3.20 4.74
C VAL A 39 17.92 3.96 4.01
N LYS A 40 17.18 4.78 4.76
CA LYS A 40 16.11 5.60 4.19
C LYS A 40 16.70 6.64 3.24
N LEU A 41 16.59 6.41 1.94
CA LEU A 41 16.98 7.38 0.94
C LEU A 41 15.80 8.29 0.60
N PRO A 42 16.02 9.59 0.35
CA PRO A 42 14.96 10.45 -0.14
C PRO A 42 14.47 9.93 -1.49
N PHE A 43 13.15 9.83 -1.67
CA PHE A 43 12.59 9.48 -2.97
C PHE A 43 12.99 10.54 -4.00
N ARG A 44 13.75 10.12 -5.02
CA ARG A 44 14.18 10.97 -6.13
C ARG A 44 13.56 10.47 -7.42
N ALA A 45 12.73 11.31 -8.04
CA ALA A 45 12.07 10.98 -9.30
C ALA A 45 13.07 10.57 -10.39
N ASP A 46 14.19 11.28 -10.51
CA ASP A 46 15.24 10.99 -11.49
C ASP A 46 15.84 9.58 -11.33
N THR A 47 16.00 9.12 -10.08
CA THR A 47 16.58 7.82 -9.75
C THR A 47 15.65 6.68 -10.15
N PHE A 48 14.34 6.85 -9.93
CA PHE A 48 13.35 5.80 -10.17
C PHE A 48 12.56 5.97 -11.48
N ALA A 49 12.86 7.00 -12.27
CA ALA A 49 12.17 7.26 -13.54
C ALA A 49 12.29 6.08 -14.52
N SER A 50 13.48 5.49 -14.64
CA SER A 50 13.69 4.31 -15.48
C SER A 50 12.86 3.11 -15.01
N ILE A 51 12.82 2.87 -13.70
CA ILE A 51 12.04 1.81 -13.06
C ILE A 51 10.53 2.00 -13.31
N TYR A 52 10.04 3.23 -13.15
CA TYR A 52 8.66 3.58 -13.47
C TYR A 52 8.33 3.26 -14.94
N GLN A 53 9.19 3.68 -15.87
CA GLN A 53 9.00 3.41 -17.31
C GLN A 53 9.00 1.91 -17.61
N THR A 54 9.86 1.13 -16.94
CA THR A 54 9.85 -0.33 -17.03
C THR A 54 8.52 -0.92 -16.59
N PHE A 55 7.96 -0.47 -15.46
CA PHE A 55 6.65 -0.95 -15.01
C PHE A 55 5.51 -0.54 -15.96
N VAL A 56 5.55 0.66 -16.54
CA VAL A 56 4.59 1.09 -17.57
C VAL A 56 4.66 0.18 -18.79
N SER A 57 5.88 -0.12 -19.29
CA SER A 57 6.07 -1.03 -20.43
C SER A 57 5.53 -2.43 -20.10
N ASN A 58 5.89 -2.99 -18.96
CA ASN A 58 5.42 -4.33 -18.57
C ASN A 58 3.90 -4.43 -18.48
N LEU A 59 3.23 -3.39 -17.96
CA LEU A 59 1.76 -3.34 -17.90
C LEU A 59 1.14 -3.24 -19.30
N ARG A 60 1.75 -2.48 -20.22
CA ARG A 60 1.31 -2.43 -21.62
C ARG A 60 1.46 -3.79 -22.28
N ASP A 61 2.62 -4.43 -22.13
CA ASP A 61 2.92 -5.71 -22.75
C ASP A 61 2.01 -6.82 -22.19
N LEU A 62 1.69 -6.78 -20.89
CA LEU A 62 0.70 -7.65 -20.26
C LEU A 62 -0.71 -7.45 -20.82
N ARG A 63 -1.11 -6.20 -21.05
CA ARG A 63 -2.41 -5.87 -21.64
C ARG A 63 -2.53 -6.40 -23.07
N GLU A 64 -1.47 -6.30 -23.85
CA GLU A 64 -1.42 -6.77 -25.24
C GLU A 64 -1.38 -8.30 -25.32
N ALA A 65 -0.58 -8.96 -24.48
CA ALA A 65 -0.45 -10.42 -24.49
C ALA A 65 -1.61 -11.14 -23.81
N GLN A 66 -2.15 -10.59 -22.71
CA GLN A 66 -3.12 -11.25 -21.84
C GLN A 66 -4.19 -10.28 -21.30
N CYS A 67 -4.92 -9.64 -22.21
CA CYS A 67 -5.96 -8.64 -21.94
C CYS A 67 -6.91 -9.02 -20.77
N SER A 68 -7.49 -10.23 -20.78
CA SER A 68 -8.40 -10.66 -19.69
C SER A 68 -7.73 -10.72 -18.32
N ARG A 69 -6.45 -11.11 -18.26
CA ARG A 69 -5.69 -11.17 -16.99
C ARG A 69 -5.29 -9.78 -16.53
N TYR A 70 -4.94 -8.91 -17.46
CA TYR A 70 -4.68 -7.50 -17.17
C TYR A 70 -5.89 -6.85 -16.50
N HIS A 71 -7.07 -6.93 -17.11
CA HIS A 71 -8.30 -6.34 -16.57
C HIS A 71 -8.68 -6.93 -15.21
N ARG A 72 -8.56 -8.25 -15.06
CA ARG A 72 -8.77 -8.91 -13.76
C ARG A 72 -7.79 -8.40 -12.71
N LEU A 73 -6.52 -8.23 -13.04
CA LEU A 73 -5.49 -7.73 -12.12
C LEU A 73 -5.79 -6.30 -11.66
N THR A 74 -6.04 -5.39 -12.60
CA THR A 74 -6.28 -3.97 -12.30
C THR A 74 -7.59 -3.76 -11.54
N ALA A 75 -8.64 -4.53 -11.86
CA ALA A 75 -9.89 -4.54 -11.11
C ALA A 75 -9.70 -5.09 -9.69
N THR A 76 -9.04 -6.25 -9.55
CA THR A 76 -8.81 -6.88 -8.23
C THR A 76 -8.00 -5.99 -7.30
N ILE A 77 -6.98 -5.30 -7.82
CA ILE A 77 -6.15 -4.37 -7.03
C ILE A 77 -6.99 -3.19 -6.56
N LEU A 78 -7.76 -2.55 -7.45
CA LEU A 78 -8.61 -1.43 -7.08
C LEU A 78 -9.68 -1.85 -6.07
N GLU A 79 -10.34 -2.96 -6.33
CA GLU A 79 -11.34 -3.54 -5.43
C GLU A 79 -10.75 -3.82 -4.05
N SER A 80 -9.55 -4.42 -3.98
CA SER A 80 -8.87 -4.71 -2.71
C SER A 80 -8.50 -3.45 -1.95
N ALA A 81 -8.00 -2.42 -2.64
CA ALA A 81 -7.64 -1.13 -2.03
C ALA A 81 -8.88 -0.37 -1.53
N VAL A 82 -10.00 -0.44 -2.24
CA VAL A 82 -11.24 0.29 -1.91
C VAL A 82 -12.11 -0.46 -0.89
N LYS A 83 -12.17 -1.80 -0.94
CA LYS A 83 -12.94 -2.63 0.01
C LYS A 83 -12.27 -2.78 1.37
N ASN A 84 -10.96 -2.53 1.46
CA ASN A 84 -10.23 -2.40 2.73
C ASN A 84 -9.89 -0.93 3.06
N PRO A 85 -10.86 0.00 3.15
CA PRO A 85 -10.52 1.37 3.49
C PRO A 85 -10.06 1.49 4.94
N TRP A 86 -10.28 0.47 5.80
CA TRP A 86 -10.13 0.60 7.26
C TRP A 86 -9.67 -0.66 8.06
N ARG A 87 -8.46 -1.19 7.81
CA ARG A 87 -7.51 -1.32 8.95
C ARG A 87 -7.14 0.07 9.50
N ALA A 88 -7.43 1.12 8.75
CA ALA A 88 -7.08 2.49 9.03
C ALA A 88 -8.03 3.30 9.98
N ARG A 89 -9.21 2.83 10.48
CA ARG A 89 -10.11 3.69 11.34
C ARG A 89 -10.29 3.28 12.79
N SER A 90 -9.89 2.08 13.22
CA SER A 90 -10.26 1.64 14.58
C SER A 90 -9.24 0.81 15.34
N SER A 91 -7.94 0.94 15.08
CA SER A 91 -7.00 0.83 16.20
C SER A 91 -6.86 2.22 16.81
N ASN A 92 -7.86 2.60 17.62
CA ASN A 92 -7.76 3.74 18.52
C ASN A 92 -6.47 3.58 19.35
N PRO A 93 -5.49 4.51 19.29
CA PRO A 93 -4.20 4.36 19.98
C PRO A 93 -4.29 4.48 21.52
N ARG A 94 -5.48 4.37 22.11
CA ARG A 94 -5.72 4.51 23.56
C ARG A 94 -6.03 3.24 24.32
N THR A 95 -5.97 2.07 23.71
CA THR A 95 -6.23 0.82 24.44
C THR A 95 -5.30 -0.28 23.94
N THR A 96 -4.08 -0.30 24.48
CA THR A 96 -3.51 -1.42 25.28
C THR A 96 -2.08 -1.05 25.68
N GLU A 97 -1.29 -0.43 24.79
CA GLU A 97 0.08 -0.04 25.09
C GLU A 97 0.20 1.08 26.14
N SER A 98 -0.80 1.98 26.22
CA SER A 98 -0.79 3.08 27.18
C SER A 98 -0.84 2.59 28.64
N ARG A 99 -1.45 1.43 28.94
CA ARG A 99 -1.49 0.87 30.30
C ARG A 99 -0.22 0.10 30.66
N PHE A 100 0.38 -0.60 29.69
CA PHE A 100 1.66 -1.28 29.90
C PHE A 100 2.78 -0.27 30.12
N LEU A 101 2.80 0.82 29.36
CA LEU A 101 3.78 1.89 29.54
C LEU A 101 3.50 2.70 30.82
N GLN A 102 2.24 2.97 31.19
CA GLN A 102 1.93 3.62 32.48
C GLN A 102 2.28 2.76 33.69
N ARG A 103 2.20 1.41 33.58
CA ARG A 103 2.59 0.50 34.66
C ARG A 103 4.11 0.26 34.72
N ALA A 104 4.81 0.35 33.59
CA ALA A 104 6.27 0.23 33.52
C ALA A 104 7.01 1.53 33.90
N LEU A 105 6.37 2.69 33.71
CA LEU A 105 6.89 4.02 34.10
C LEU A 105 6.29 4.55 35.41
N ALA A 106 5.55 3.73 36.16
CA ALA A 106 5.21 4.03 37.54
C ALA A 106 6.51 4.02 38.37
N LEU A 107 7.19 5.16 38.39
CA LEU A 107 8.15 5.51 39.42
C LEU A 107 7.46 5.30 40.77
N PRO A 108 8.11 4.68 41.76
CA PRO A 108 7.54 4.63 43.11
C PRO A 108 7.26 6.07 43.53
N ASP A 109 6.06 6.31 44.08
CA ASP A 109 5.77 7.56 44.78
C ASP A 109 6.90 7.77 45.78
N ILE A 110 7.67 8.85 45.58
CA ILE A 110 8.60 9.33 46.58
C ILE A 110 7.68 9.87 47.68
N GLU A 111 7.51 9.09 48.75
CA GLU A 111 6.98 9.58 50.00
C GLU A 111 7.91 10.71 50.46
N ASP A 112 7.41 11.94 50.36
CA ASP A 112 8.03 13.14 50.92
C ASP A 112 7.74 13.12 52.42
N ASP A 113 8.67 12.58 53.19
CA ASP A 113 8.67 12.66 54.66
C ASP A 113 8.96 14.12 55.06
N GLY A 114 7.91 14.82 55.49
CA GLY A 114 7.96 16.15 56.10
C GLY A 114 7.22 16.21 57.42
#